data_AF-A0ABD0N7T5-F1
#
_entry.id   AF-A0ABD0N7T5-F1
#
_cell.length_a   1.000
_cell.length_b   1.000
_cell.length_c   1.000
_cell.angle_alpha   90.00
_cell.angle_beta   90.00
_cell.angle_gamma   90.00
#
_symmetry.space_group_name_H-M   'P 1'
#
loop_
_entity.id
_entity.type
_entity.pdbx_description
1 polymer ?
#
loop_
_entity_poly.entity_id
_entity_poly.type
_entity_poly.pdbx_seq_one_letter_code
_entity_poly.pdbx_strand_id
1 'polypeptide(L)' 'DMSCLDEYNITRNNKLAFDLVEKELGVAPIMRASDMTTRGKIDQLSMVAYLTQIRNALTEKHTPA' A
#
# COMPACT_ATOMS: atom_id res chain seq x y z
N ASP A 1 -14.31 -5.09 -2.30
CA ASP A 1 -15.45 -4.18 -2.20
C ASP A 1 -14.96 -2.85 -1.60
N MET A 2 -15.18 -1.74 -2.30
CA MET A 2 -14.78 -0.40 -1.82
C MET A 2 -15.81 0.20 -0.84
N SER A 3 -17.01 -0.37 -0.76
CA SER A 3 -18.08 0.10 0.16
C SER A 3 -17.74 -0.05 1.64
N CYS A 4 -16.68 -0.79 1.98
CA CYS A 4 -16.20 -0.98 3.34
C CYS A 4 -15.15 0.06 3.79
N LEU A 5 -14.72 0.96 2.89
CA LEU A 5 -13.76 2.02 3.17
C LEU A 5 -14.47 3.21 3.81
N ASP A 6 -13.89 3.73 4.88
CA ASP A 6 -14.40 4.89 5.63
C ASP A 6 -13.32 5.97 5.65
N GLU A 7 -13.60 7.15 5.10
CA GLU A 7 -12.64 8.26 5.00
C GLU A 7 -12.10 8.72 6.36
N TYR A 8 -12.89 8.56 7.43
CA TYR A 8 -12.47 8.89 8.79
C TYR A 8 -11.57 7.82 9.40
N ASN A 9 -11.57 6.60 8.84
CA ASN A 9 -10.81 5.47 9.35
C ASN A 9 -9.51 5.23 8.55
N ILE A 10 -8.66 6.26 8.52
CA ILE A 10 -7.40 6.29 7.77
C ILE A 10 -6.52 5.08 8.12
N THR A 11 -6.39 4.72 9.41
CA THR A 11 -5.59 3.57 9.84
C THR A 11 -6.14 2.25 9.30
N ARG A 12 -7.45 2.02 9.40
CA ARG A 12 -8.06 0.77 8.90
C ARG A 12 -7.93 0.67 7.39
N ASN A 13 -8.17 1.75 6.66
CA ASN A 13 -8.07 1.76 5.20
C ASN A 13 -6.63 1.49 4.74
N ASN A 14 -5.63 2.15 5.34
CA ASN A 14 -4.23 1.91 5.01
C ASN A 14 -3.79 0.49 5.37
N LYS A 15 -4.26 -0.06 6.49
CA LYS A 15 -3.97 -1.44 6.87
C LYS A 15 -4.53 -2.42 5.84
N LEU A 16 -5.79 -2.24 5.45
CA LEU A 16 -6.43 -3.07 4.44
C LEU A 16 -5.70 -2.99 3.10
N ALA A 17 -5.22 -1.80 2.70
CA ALA A 17 -4.43 -1.64 1.49
C ALA A 17 -3.10 -2.39 1.55
N PHE A 18 -2.39 -2.32 2.68
CA PHE A 18 -1.14 -3.06 2.88
C PHE A 18 -1.35 -4.57 2.89
N ASP A 19 -2.35 -5.07 3.63
CA ASP A 19 -2.67 -6.50 3.69
C ASP A 19 -3.03 -7.04 2.30
N LEU A 20 -3.75 -6.26 1.48
CA LEU A 20 -4.11 -6.65 0.11
C LEU A 20 -2.90 -6.65 -0.83
N VAL A 21 -2.04 -5.64 -0.76
CA VAL A 21 -0.82 -5.56 -1.57
C VAL A 21 0.13 -6.69 -1.24
N GLU A 22 0.34 -7.00 0.05
CA GLU A 22 1.17 -8.12 0.48
C GLU A 22 0.60 -9.45 0.00
N LYS A 23 -0.72 -9.65 0.16
CA LYS A 23 -1.39 -10.89 -0.24
C LYS A 23 -1.41 -11.11 -1.76
N GLU A 24 -1.70 -10.07 -2.53
CA GLU A 24 -1.95 -10.20 -3.97
C GLU A 24 -0.70 -9.97 -4.83
N LEU A 25 0.22 -9.12 -4.36
CA LEU A 25 1.43 -8.73 -5.08
C LEU A 25 2.72 -9.23 -4.39
N GLY A 26 2.65 -9.75 -3.17
CA GLY A 26 3.83 -10.20 -2.43
C GLY A 26 4.74 -9.07 -1.97
N VAL A 27 4.27 -7.81 -2.03
CA VAL A 27 5.07 -6.64 -1.65
C VAL A 27 4.84 -6.35 -0.17
N ALA A 28 5.88 -6.50 0.64
CA ALA A 28 5.81 -6.25 2.07
C ALA A 28 5.63 -4.74 2.36
N PRO A 29 4.83 -4.38 3.38
CA PRO A 29 4.62 -2.98 3.75
C PRO A 29 5.91 -2.35 4.32
N ILE A 30 6.25 -1.15 3.83
CA ILE A 30 7.40 -0.37 4.30
C ILE A 30 7.18 0.32 5.66
N MET A 31 5.93 0.40 6.12
CA MET A 31 5.54 1.05 7.37
C MET A 31 4.21 0.50 7.88
N ARG A 32 3.87 0.79 9.14
CA ARG A 32 2.57 0.41 9.70
C ARG A 32 1.50 1.41 9.29
N ALA A 33 0.25 0.94 9.19
CA ALA A 33 -0.89 1.79 8.90
C ALA A 33 -1.14 2.90 9.94
N SER A 34 -0.67 2.71 11.18
CA SER A 34 -0.68 3.74 12.23
C SER A 34 0.35 4.85 11.99
N ASP A 35 1.43 4.57 11.27
CA ASP A 35 2.45 5.57 10.96
C ASP A 35 1.94 6.51 9.85
N MET A 36 1.08 6.00 8.96
CA MET A 36 0.42 6.79 7.91
C MET A 36 -0.52 7.89 8.43
N THR A 37 -1.08 7.76 9.64
CA THR A 37 -1.92 8.81 10.23
C THR A 37 -1.10 9.93 10.85
N THR A 38 0.21 9.72 11.07
CA THR A 38 1.09 10.70 11.70
C THR A 38 1.82 11.49 10.61
N ARG A 39 1.31 12.67 10.27
CA ARG A 39 2.01 13.60 9.35
C ARG A 39 3.42 13.88 9.91
N GLY A 40 4.46 13.54 9.15
CA GLY A 40 5.86 13.72 9.52
C GLY A 40 6.68 12.45 9.75
N LYS A 41 6.04 11.27 9.85
CA LYS A 41 6.75 9.98 9.92
C LYS A 41 6.90 9.27 8.58
N ILE A 42 6.21 9.76 7.55
CA ILE A 42 6.23 9.16 6.22
C ILE A 42 7.46 9.66 5.47
N ASP A 43 8.44 8.78 5.26
CA ASP A 43 9.57 9.06 4.38
C ASP A 43 9.11 9.06 2.91
N GLN A 44 9.26 10.20 2.25
CA GLN A 44 8.77 10.40 0.89
C GLN A 44 9.50 9.49 -0.10
N LEU A 45 10.81 9.29 0.06
CA LEU A 45 11.61 8.45 -0.83
C LEU A 45 11.19 6.98 -0.71
N SER A 46 10.99 6.49 0.50
CA SER A 46 10.47 5.16 0.79
C SER A 46 9.09 4.98 0.18
N MET A 47 8.20 5.98 0.27
CA MET A 47 6.88 5.90 -0.36
C MET A 47 6.97 5.78 -1.88
N VAL A 48 7.86 6.54 -2.53
CA VAL A 48 8.11 6.41 -3.98
C VAL A 48 8.64 5.02 -4.34
N ALA A 49 9.58 4.49 -3.56
CA ALA A 49 10.11 3.14 -3.76
C ALA A 49 9.03 2.06 -3.58
N TYR A 50 8.15 2.21 -2.59
CA TYR A 50 7.04 1.30 -2.33
C TYR A 50 5.99 1.31 -3.46
N LEU A 51 5.55 2.49 -3.88
CA LEU A 51 4.61 2.63 -5.01
C LEU A 51 5.22 2.11 -6.32
N THR A 52 6.53 2.29 -6.51
CA THR A 52 7.24 1.73 -7.66
C THR A 52 7.25 0.21 -7.64
N GLN A 53 7.47 -0.42 -6.49
CA GLN A 53 7.39 -1.88 -6.35
C GLN A 53 5.98 -2.40 -6.66
N ILE A 54 4.94 -1.75 -6.14
CA ILE A 54 3.54 -2.10 -6.45
C ILE A 54 3.28 -2.00 -7.95
N ARG A 55 3.67 -0.88 -8.58
CA ARG A 55 3.50 -0.67 -10.02
C ARG A 55 4.22 -1.76 -10.82
N ASN A 56 5.47 -2.07 -10.47
CA ASN A 56 6.24 -3.10 -11.16
C ASN A 56 5.59 -4.48 -11.00
N ALA A 57 5.14 -4.85 -9.80
CA ALA A 57 4.44 -6.12 -9.55
C ALA A 57 3.11 -6.23 -10.34
N LEU A 58 2.40 -5.12 -10.51
CA LEU A 58 1.20 -5.04 -11.36
C LEU A 58 1.54 -5.19 -12.85
N THR A 59 2.63 -4.58 -13.31
CA THR A 59 3.08 -4.65 -14.71
C THR A 59 3.67 -6.03 -15.05
N GLU A 60 4.46 -6.63 -14.16
CA GLU A 60 5.03 -7.98 -14.37
C GLU A 60 3.94 -9.04 -14.49
N LYS A 61 2.88 -8.96 -13.68
CA LYS A 61 1.69 -9.82 -13.82
C LYS A 61 0.94 -9.65 -15.15
N HIS A 62 1.21 -8.58 -15.90
CA HIS A 62 0.57 -8.28 -17.18
C HIS A 62 1.57 -8.38 -18.36
N THR A 63 2.60 -9.22 -18.24
CA THR A 63 3.40 -9.63 -19.40
C THR A 63 2.74 -10.87 -20.02
N PRO A 64 1.87 -10.75 -21.04
CA PRO A 64 1.51 -11.92 -21.84
C PRO A 64 2.77 -12.40 -22.56
N ALA A 65 3.07 -13.69 -22.39
CA ALA A 65 4.05 -14.40 -23.20
C ALA A 65 3.68 -14.39 -24.69
#